data_AF-A0A1V5NSR1-F1
#
_entry.id   AF-A0A1V5NSR1-F1
#
_cell.length_a   1.000
_cell.length_b   1.000
_cell.length_c   1.000
_cell.angle_alpha   90.00
_cell.angle_beta   90.00
_cell.angle_gamma   90.00
#
_symmetry.space_group_name_H-M   'P 1'
#
loop_
_entity.id
_entity.type
_entity.pdbx_description
1 polymer ?
#
loop_
_entity_poly.entity_id
_entity_poly.type
_entity_poly.pdbx_seq_one_letter_code
_entity_poly.pdbx_strand_id
1 'polypeptide(L)'
;MIRVDLAKELAKYLPWEPKVGDLTIVYGELGEAIIEPIILRHVKEKKILLSLREVGDLVWLPRLSMLLYELKIRTTKGFTLNYEKDSDQWFYKDDEIETCAGIPEDAAAFALLHKLKNNAPVNR
;
A
#
# COMPACT_ATOMS: atom_id res chain seq x y z
N MET A 1 -5.55 -8.94 0.55
CA MET A 1 -4.99 -8.02 -0.46
C MET A 1 -5.59 -6.66 -0.25
N ILE A 2 -4.74 -5.63 -0.08
CA ILE A 2 -5.15 -4.25 0.18
C ILE A 2 -6.16 -3.72 -0.85
N ARG A 3 -7.10 -2.87 -0.41
CA ARG A 3 -8.00 -2.15 -1.32
C ARG A 3 -7.24 -1.16 -2.21
N VAL A 4 -7.68 -1.05 -3.46
CA VAL A 4 -7.02 -0.25 -4.53
C VAL A 4 -7.02 1.24 -4.21
N ASP A 5 -8.13 1.77 -3.67
CA ASP A 5 -8.24 3.16 -3.21
C ASP A 5 -7.20 3.46 -2.13
N LEU A 6 -7.03 2.56 -1.17
CA LEU A 6 -6.10 2.74 -0.07
C LEU A 6 -4.64 2.66 -0.55
N ALA A 7 -4.36 1.77 -1.50
CA ALA A 7 -3.04 1.67 -2.13
C ALA A 7 -2.68 2.94 -2.93
N LYS A 8 -3.65 3.50 -3.69
CA LYS A 8 -3.51 4.79 -4.38
C LYS A 8 -3.25 5.93 -3.41
N GLU A 9 -3.92 5.96 -2.25
CA GLU A 9 -3.67 6.97 -1.22
C GLU A 9 -2.28 6.84 -0.61
N LEU A 10 -1.83 5.63 -0.27
CA LEU A 10 -0.48 5.41 0.27
C LEU A 10 0.63 5.80 -0.71
N ALA A 11 0.43 5.56 -2.01
CA ALA A 11 1.38 5.91 -3.06
C ALA A 11 1.70 7.42 -3.13
N LYS A 12 0.84 8.28 -2.56
CA LYS A 12 1.10 9.74 -2.47
C LYS A 12 2.16 10.11 -1.44
N TYR A 13 2.39 9.25 -0.45
CA TYR A 13 3.26 9.54 0.70
C TYR A 13 4.52 8.67 0.72
N LEU A 14 4.47 7.49 0.10
CA LEU A 14 5.59 6.56 0.06
C LEU A 14 6.31 6.66 -1.28
N PRO A 15 7.62 6.93 -1.30
CA PRO A 15 8.40 6.82 -2.52
C PRO A 15 8.43 5.34 -2.93
N TRP A 16 7.64 4.99 -3.94
CA TRP A 16 7.64 3.66 -4.53
C TRP A 16 8.39 3.68 -5.85
N GLU A 17 9.47 2.89 -5.91
CA GLU A 17 10.11 2.52 -7.16
C GLU A 17 9.69 1.08 -7.52
N PRO A 18 8.97 0.87 -8.64
CA PRO A 18 8.52 -0.46 -9.05
C PRO A 18 9.68 -1.43 -9.22
N LYS A 19 9.62 -2.58 -8.53
CA LYS A 19 10.57 -3.68 -8.69
C LYS A 19 9.92 -4.90 -9.31
N VAL A 20 10.71 -5.68 -10.04
CA VAL A 20 10.27 -6.99 -10.56
C VAL A 20 9.80 -7.86 -9.39
N GLY A 21 8.58 -8.41 -9.51
CA GLY A 21 7.93 -9.20 -8.48
C GLY A 21 6.97 -8.44 -7.56
N ASP A 22 6.97 -7.11 -7.58
CA ASP A 22 5.93 -6.30 -6.91
C ASP A 22 4.58 -6.55 -7.58
N LEU A 23 3.50 -6.56 -6.80
CA LEU A 23 2.15 -6.70 -7.35
C LEU A 23 1.66 -5.35 -7.86
N THR A 24 1.06 -5.36 -9.04
CA THR A 24 0.41 -4.20 -9.64
C THR A 24 -0.93 -4.59 -10.25
N ILE A 25 -1.80 -3.60 -10.43
CA ILE A 25 -2.96 -3.71 -11.32
C ILE A 25 -2.59 -3.14 -12.67
N VAL A 26 -2.86 -3.88 -13.74
CA VAL A 26 -2.74 -3.46 -15.15
C VAL A 26 -4.15 -3.46 -15.74
N TYR A 27 -4.50 -2.43 -16.50
CA TYR A 27 -5.78 -2.41 -17.21
C TYR A 27 -5.58 -2.94 -18.64
N GLY A 28 -6.33 -3.96 -19.00
CA GLY A 28 -6.31 -4.57 -20.34
C GLY A 28 -6.97 -3.67 -21.39
N GLU A 29 -6.90 -4.08 -22.65
CA GLU A 29 -7.42 -3.31 -23.79
C GLU A 29 -8.94 -3.09 -23.74
N LEU A 30 -9.67 -3.88 -22.95
CA LEU A 30 -11.12 -3.76 -22.73
C LEU A 30 -11.46 -3.10 -21.38
N GLY A 31 -10.47 -2.56 -20.67
CA GLY A 31 -10.63 -1.87 -19.38
C GLY A 31 -10.73 -2.80 -18.17
N GLU A 32 -10.44 -4.10 -18.34
CA GLU A 32 -10.41 -5.07 -17.25
C GLU A 32 -9.19 -4.88 -16.34
N ALA A 33 -9.40 -4.90 -15.02
CA ALA A 33 -8.32 -4.81 -14.04
C ALA A 33 -7.68 -6.18 -13.81
N ILE A 34 -6.44 -6.34 -14.24
CA ILE A 34 -5.65 -7.57 -14.14
C ILE A 34 -4.59 -7.37 -13.06
N ILE A 35 -4.55 -8.28 -12.09
CA ILE A 35 -3.54 -8.24 -11.02
C ILE A 35 -2.41 -9.17 -11.40
N GLU A 36 -1.22 -8.61 -11.58
CA GLU A 36 -0.04 -9.39 -11.96
C GLU A 36 1.24 -8.84 -11.33
N PRO A 37 2.26 -9.70 -11.14
CA PRO A 37 3.57 -9.23 -10.72
C PRO A 37 4.22 -8.42 -11.84
N ILE A 38 5.00 -7.41 -11.46
CA ILE A 38 5.87 -6.71 -12.40
C ILE A 38 6.89 -7.69 -12.95
N ILE A 39 6.89 -7.90 -14.27
CA ILE A 39 7.87 -8.74 -14.97
C ILE A 39 8.89 -7.90 -15.74
N LEU A 40 10.06 -8.49 -16.04
CA LEU A 40 11.13 -7.84 -16.81
C LEU A 40 10.66 -7.28 -18.14
N ARG A 41 9.66 -7.91 -18.78
CA ARG A 41 9.05 -7.41 -20.02
C ARG A 41 8.43 -6.03 -19.83
N HIS A 42 7.73 -5.78 -18.72
CA HIS A 42 7.13 -4.47 -18.42
C HIS A 42 8.18 -3.37 -18.23
N VAL A 43 9.32 -3.73 -17.63
CA VAL A 43 10.47 -2.82 -17.46
C VAL A 43 11.14 -2.53 -18.81
N LYS A 44 11.38 -3.58 -19.63
CA LYS A 44 12.02 -3.48 -20.96
C LYS A 44 11.16 -2.73 -21.98
N GLU A 45 9.86 -2.98 -22.01
CA GLU A 45 8.90 -2.29 -22.88
C GLU A 45 8.66 -0.83 -22.46
N LYS A 46 9.35 -0.33 -21.41
CA LYS A 46 9.13 0.98 -20.79
C LYS A 46 7.67 1.25 -20.40
N LYS A 47 6.81 0.23 -20.31
CA LYS A 47 5.47 0.34 -19.70
C LYS A 47 5.55 0.80 -18.24
N ILE A 48 6.73 0.67 -17.62
CA ILE A 48 7.03 1.08 -16.25
C ILE A 48 7.93 2.33 -16.19
N LEU A 49 8.54 2.76 -17.32
CA LEU A 49 9.51 3.85 -17.30
C LEU A 49 8.88 5.20 -17.69
N LEU A 50 8.96 6.13 -16.74
CA LEU A 50 9.03 7.58 -16.97
C LEU A 50 7.73 8.27 -17.39
N SER A 51 6.73 8.20 -16.52
CA SER A 51 5.92 9.36 -16.12
C SER A 51 4.84 8.85 -15.17
N LEU A 52 5.10 8.91 -13.86
CA LEU A 52 4.05 8.89 -12.83
C LEU A 52 3.11 10.12 -12.95
N ARG A 53 3.09 10.81 -14.09
CA ARG A 53 2.15 11.87 -14.41
C ARG A 53 1.20 11.53 -15.54
N GLU A 54 1.56 10.74 -16.57
CA GLU A 54 0.66 10.62 -17.76
C GLU A 54 0.72 9.33 -18.60
N VAL A 55 1.26 8.19 -18.15
CA VAL A 55 1.11 6.94 -18.93
C VAL A 55 0.83 5.71 -18.05
N GLY A 56 -0.42 5.23 -18.12
CA GLY A 56 -0.84 3.87 -17.74
C GLY A 56 -1.36 3.73 -16.31
N ASP A 57 -2.54 3.13 -16.17
CA ASP A 57 -3.30 2.88 -14.94
C ASP A 57 -2.66 1.85 -13.98
N LEU A 58 -1.34 1.90 -13.80
CA LEU A 58 -0.62 1.01 -12.91
C LEU A 58 -0.86 1.40 -11.45
N VAL A 59 -1.55 0.53 -10.70
CA VAL A 59 -1.72 0.71 -9.26
C VAL A 59 -0.79 -0.23 -8.51
N TRP A 60 0.16 0.35 -7.79
CA TRP A 60 1.01 -0.38 -6.85
C TRP A 60 0.18 -0.99 -5.72
N LEU A 61 0.38 -2.28 -5.44
CA LEU A 61 -0.29 -2.99 -4.35
C LEU A 61 0.74 -3.45 -3.30
N PRO A 62 0.96 -2.69 -2.20
CA PRO A 62 1.87 -3.10 -1.14
C PRO A 62 1.44 -4.43 -0.51
N ARG A 63 2.40 -5.33 -0.30
CA ARG A 63 2.20 -6.54 0.50
C ARG A 63 2.21 -6.19 1.98
N LEU A 64 1.55 -7.03 2.79
CA LEU A 64 1.50 -6.86 4.25
C LEU A 64 2.89 -6.62 4.86
N SER A 65 3.89 -7.42 4.48
CA SER A 65 5.26 -7.30 5.02
C SER A 65 5.87 -5.92 4.84
N MET A 66 5.60 -5.25 3.70
CA MET A 66 6.08 -3.90 3.46
C MET A 66 5.34 -2.88 4.31
N LEU A 67 4.01 -3.00 4.43
CA LEU A 67 3.21 -2.15 5.32
C LEU A 67 3.70 -2.25 6.76
N LEU A 68 3.95 -3.47 7.24
CA LEU A 68 4.46 -3.73 8.58
C LEU A 68 5.89 -3.18 8.77
N TYR A 69 6.74 -3.25 7.75
CA TYR A 69 8.06 -2.64 7.78
C TYR A 69 7.99 -1.11 7.91
N GLU A 70 7.17 -0.46 7.08
CA GLU A 70 6.95 0.98 7.13
C GLU A 70 6.33 1.45 8.45
N LEU A 71 5.44 0.64 9.04
CA LEU A 71 4.90 0.89 10.38
C LEU A 71 6.00 0.77 11.44
N LYS A 72 6.80 -0.30 11.39
CA LYS A 72 7.88 -0.55 12.36
C LYS A 72 8.86 0.62 12.45
N ILE A 73 9.23 1.22 11.32
CA ILE A 73 10.14 2.38 11.31
C ILE A 73 9.48 3.67 11.82
N ARG A 74 8.16 3.73 11.91
CA ARG A 74 7.37 4.89 12.37
C ARG A 74 6.74 4.70 13.76
N THR A 75 6.94 3.54 14.40
CA THR A 75 6.39 3.22 15.72
C THR A 75 7.50 3.20 16.76
N THR A 76 7.28 3.86 17.89
CA THR A 76 8.31 4.04 18.93
C THR A 76 8.45 2.83 19.85
N LYS A 77 7.34 2.19 20.23
CA LYS A 77 7.31 1.07 21.19
C LYS A 77 6.87 -0.26 20.58
N GLY A 78 6.81 -0.33 19.25
CA GLY A 78 6.24 -1.46 18.52
C GLY A 78 4.73 -1.33 18.35
N PHE A 79 4.13 -2.38 17.80
CA PHE A 79 2.71 -2.45 17.49
C PHE A 79 2.23 -3.91 17.52
N THR A 80 0.93 -4.11 17.60
CA THR A 80 0.28 -5.41 17.40
C THR A 80 -0.61 -5.38 16.17
N LEU A 81 -0.73 -6.53 15.52
CA LEU A 81 -1.71 -6.76 14.46
C LEU A 81 -2.37 -8.10 14.76
N ASN A 82 -3.59 -8.05 15.29
CA ASN A 82 -4.29 -9.23 15.80
C ASN A 82 -5.63 -9.40 15.10
N TYR A 83 -6.02 -10.64 14.89
CA TYR A 83 -7.37 -10.98 14.45
C TYR A 83 -8.27 -11.20 15.66
N GLU A 84 -9.38 -10.47 15.72
CA GLU A 84 -10.39 -10.59 16.76
C GLU A 84 -11.62 -11.31 16.21
N LYS A 85 -11.91 -12.49 16.79
CA LYS A 85 -12.92 -13.41 16.29
C LYS A 85 -14.34 -12.89 16.48
N ASP A 86 -14.60 -12.16 17.55
CA ASP A 86 -15.95 -11.69 17.91
C ASP A 86 -16.47 -10.65 16.91
N SER A 87 -15.57 -9.85 16.35
CA SER A 87 -15.86 -8.82 15.35
C SER A 87 -15.52 -9.23 13.92
N ASP A 88 -14.91 -10.40 13.70
CA ASP A 88 -14.41 -10.87 12.40
C ASP A 88 -13.50 -9.82 11.70
N GLN A 89 -12.58 -9.23 12.48
CA GLN A 89 -11.76 -8.11 12.04
C GLN A 89 -10.32 -8.22 12.50
N TRP A 90 -9.43 -7.64 11.70
CA TRP A 90 -8.03 -7.40 12.04
C TRP A 90 -7.89 -6.03 12.67
N PHE A 91 -7.20 -5.97 13.81
CA PHE A 91 -6.89 -4.77 14.55
C PHE A 91 -5.39 -4.52 14.54
N TYR A 92 -4.98 -3.40 13.98
CA TYR A 92 -3.69 -2.81 14.24
C TYR A 92 -3.80 -1.91 15.48
N LYS A 93 -2.83 -2.01 16.39
CA LYS A 93 -2.74 -1.13 17.55
C LYS A 93 -1.30 -0.78 17.88
N ASP A 94 -1.04 0.49 18.11
CA ASP A 94 0.18 0.97 18.76
C ASP A 94 -0.16 2.00 19.87
N ASP A 95 0.85 2.72 20.33
CA ASP A 95 0.70 3.75 21.37
C ASP A 95 -0.14 4.96 20.94
N GLU A 96 -0.32 5.20 19.63
CA GLU A 96 -0.90 6.41 19.07
C GLU A 96 -2.25 6.19 18.40
N ILE A 97 -2.43 5.03 17.75
CA ILE A 97 -3.60 4.72 16.95
C ILE A 97 -4.01 3.25 17.05
N GLU A 98 -5.31 3.05 16.98
CA GLU A 98 -5.94 1.77 16.73
C GLU A 98 -6.77 1.86 15.44
N THR A 99 -6.61 0.89 14.55
CA THR A 99 -7.40 0.79 13.31
C THR A 99 -7.84 -0.64 13.07
N CYS A 100 -9.04 -0.83 12.52
CA CYS A 100 -9.55 -2.15 12.16
C CYS A 100 -9.95 -2.25 10.69
N ALA A 101 -9.90 -3.47 10.16
CA ALA A 101 -10.42 -3.81 8.82
C ALA A 101 -10.68 -5.32 8.70
N GLY A 102 -11.42 -5.73 7.67
CA GLY A 102 -11.69 -7.15 7.41
C GLY A 102 -10.46 -7.98 7.01
N ILE A 103 -9.36 -7.34 6.62
CA ILE A 103 -8.10 -7.99 6.22
C ILE A 103 -6.90 -7.29 6.87
N PRO A 104 -5.78 -8.01 7.10
CA PRO A 104 -4.63 -7.45 7.78
C PRO A 104 -3.96 -6.32 6.99
N GLU A 105 -3.95 -6.38 5.65
CA GLU A 105 -3.33 -5.33 4.83
C GLU A 105 -4.05 -4.00 4.95
N ASP A 106 -5.39 -4.00 4.97
CA ASP A 106 -6.16 -2.78 5.11
C ASP A 106 -5.98 -2.15 6.49
N ALA A 107 -6.02 -2.96 7.55
CA ALA A 107 -5.80 -2.48 8.91
C ALA A 107 -4.41 -1.83 9.04
N ALA A 108 -3.36 -2.50 8.55
CA ALA A 108 -2.02 -1.94 8.54
C ALA A 108 -1.92 -0.68 7.66
N ALA A 109 -2.55 -0.67 6.50
CA ALA A 109 -2.53 0.46 5.58
C ALA A 109 -3.24 1.70 6.12
N PHE A 110 -4.36 1.53 6.84
CA PHE A 110 -5.03 2.64 7.52
C PHE A 110 -4.15 3.27 8.60
N ALA A 111 -3.54 2.44 9.45
CA ALA A 111 -2.61 2.93 10.46
C ALA A 111 -1.42 3.67 9.84
N LEU A 112 -0.85 3.12 8.76
CA LEU A 112 0.27 3.72 8.06
C LEU A 112 -0.11 5.05 7.43
N LEU A 113 -1.28 5.13 6.78
CA LEU A 113 -1.78 6.35 6.18
C LEU A 113 -2.01 7.45 7.22
N HIS A 114 -2.54 7.11 8.39
CA HIS A 114 -2.72 8.07 9.48
C HIS A 114 -1.37 8.64 9.95
N LYS A 115 -0.38 7.78 10.19
CA LYS A 115 0.97 8.22 10.58
C LYS A 115 1.64 9.08 9.51
N LEU A 116 1.47 8.74 8.23
CA LEU A 116 2.03 9.50 7.11
C LEU A 116 1.37 10.87 6.96
N LYS A 117 0.05 10.97 7.17
CA LYS A 117 -0.69 12.23 7.13
C LYS A 117 -0.30 13.15 8.29
N ASN A 118 -0.09 12.61 9.48
CA ASN A 118 0.26 13.40 10.67
C ASN A 118 1.74 13.82 10.70
N ASN A 119 2.62 13.07 10.04
CA ASN A 119 4.04 13.39 9.91
C ASN A 119 4.40 14.11 8.59
N ALA A 120 3.42 14.40 7.73
CA ALA A 120 3.67 15.19 6.55
C ALA A 120 4.08 16.62 6.98
N PRO A 121 5.20 17.18 6.48
CA PRO A 121 5.47 18.59 6.72
C PRO A 121 4.27 19.37 6.21
N VAL A 122 3.70 20.22 7.07
CA VAL A 122 2.72 21.22 6.66
C VAL A 122 3.44 22.05 5.60
N ASN A 123 3.14 21.84 4.32
CA ASN A 123 3.55 22.75 3.26
C ASN A 123 2.92 24.11 3.59
N ARG A 124 3.70 24.96 4.25
CA ARG A 124 3.48 26.40 4.34
C ARG A 124 4.08 27.06 3.11
#